data_AF-A0A9E3JQQ9-F1
#
_entry.id   AF-A0A9E3JQQ9-F1
#
_cell.length_a   1.000
_cell.length_b   1.000
_cell.length_c   1.000
_cell.angle_alpha   90.00
_cell.angle_beta   90.00
_cell.angle_gamma   90.00
#
_symmetry.space_group_name_H-M   'P 1'
#
loop_
_entity.id
_entity.type
_entity.pdbx_description
1 polymer ?
#
loop_
_entity_poly.entity_id
_entity_poly.type
_entity_poly.pdbx_seq_one_letter_code
_entity_poly.pdbx_strand_id
1 'polypeptide(L)'
;MTDSTEYTQTLQLSSQGLPARPLLALTIVWHPDAARIGEQFVGDTGQLELNRYAPLFYRPGQAGLPLGHGTISRDPVRIAREGDAVVLHLPA
;
A
#
# COMPACT_ATOMS: atom_id res chain seq x y z
N MET A 1 -12.38 4.37 -37.50
CA MET A 1 -11.11 3.95 -36.90
C MET A 1 -10.77 4.97 -35.85
N THR A 2 -10.99 4.66 -34.58
CA THR A 2 -10.77 5.59 -33.48
C THR A 2 -9.40 5.28 -32.88
N ASP A 3 -8.51 6.26 -32.98
CA ASP A 3 -7.13 6.21 -32.49
C ASP A 3 -7.12 5.90 -30.98
N SER A 4 -6.40 4.83 -30.59
CA SER A 4 -6.25 4.43 -29.18
C SER A 4 -4.94 5.01 -28.67
N THR A 5 -4.99 6.25 -28.19
CA THR A 5 -3.84 6.92 -27.57
C THR A 5 -3.49 6.23 -26.25
N GLU A 6 -2.42 5.45 -26.22
CA GLU A 6 -1.87 4.90 -24.97
C GLU A 6 -1.17 5.99 -24.16
N TYR A 7 -1.67 6.25 -22.95
CA TYR A 7 -1.10 7.20 -22.01
C TYR A 7 -0.21 6.49 -20.98
N THR A 8 0.92 5.96 -21.40
CA THR A 8 1.92 5.42 -20.46
C THR A 8 2.77 6.57 -19.90
N GLN A 9 2.41 7.08 -18.73
CA GLN A 9 3.24 8.04 -17.98
C GLN A 9 4.20 7.27 -17.06
N THR A 10 5.49 7.24 -17.41
CA THR A 10 6.55 6.73 -16.53
C THR A 10 7.08 7.89 -15.69
N LEU A 11 6.69 7.97 -14.42
CA LEU A 11 7.29 8.89 -13.48
C LEU A 11 8.65 8.34 -13.05
N GLN A 12 9.73 9.09 -13.30
CA GLN A 12 11.02 8.78 -12.69
C GLN A 12 10.93 9.08 -11.20
N LEU A 13 11.08 8.04 -10.35
CA LEU A 13 11.34 8.27 -8.93
C LEU A 13 12.71 8.94 -8.80
N SER A 14 12.73 10.22 -8.44
CA SER A 14 13.97 10.91 -8.08
C SER A 14 14.48 10.32 -6.77
N SER A 15 15.70 9.81 -6.78
CA SER A 15 16.37 9.22 -5.61
C SER A 15 16.89 10.28 -4.62
N GLN A 16 16.28 11.48 -4.57
CA GLN A 16 16.79 12.56 -3.73
C GLN A 16 16.60 12.22 -2.25
N GLY A 17 17.71 11.82 -1.62
CA GLY A 17 17.86 11.69 -0.17
C GLY A 17 16.89 10.70 0.45
N LEU A 18 17.22 9.41 0.44
CA LEU A 18 16.53 8.45 1.29
C LEU A 18 16.62 8.95 2.74
N PRO A 19 15.49 9.16 3.43
CA PRO A 19 15.50 9.61 4.82
C PRO A 19 16.29 8.62 5.68
N ALA A 20 16.97 9.11 6.71
CA ALA A 20 17.79 8.30 7.62
C ALA A 20 17.04 7.11 8.24
N ARG A 21 15.71 7.17 8.24
CA ARG A 21 14.80 6.06 8.50
C ARG A 21 13.79 5.95 7.35
N PRO A 22 13.89 4.95 6.46
CA PRO A 22 12.89 4.77 5.43
C PRO A 22 11.55 4.36 6.07
N LEU A 23 10.47 4.80 5.43
CA LEU A 23 9.10 4.48 5.81
C LEU A 23 8.59 3.33 4.94
N LEU A 24 7.71 2.50 5.50
CA LEU A 24 6.95 1.52 4.73
C LEU A 24 5.69 2.20 4.22
N ALA A 25 5.48 2.17 2.90
CA ALA A 25 4.28 2.66 2.27
C ALA A 25 3.56 1.52 1.54
N LEU A 26 2.26 1.39 1.77
CA LEU A 26 1.38 0.50 1.01
C LEU A 26 0.34 1.35 0.28
N THR A 27 0.06 1.03 -0.98
CA THR A 27 -0.98 1.71 -1.79
C THR A 27 -2.01 0.72 -2.26
N ILE A 28 -3.29 1.07 -2.16
CA ILE A 28 -4.38 0.28 -2.75
C ILE A 28 -4.33 0.44 -4.27
N VAL A 29 -3.82 -0.56 -4.98
CA VAL A 29 -3.78 -0.57 -6.46
C VAL A 29 -5.09 -1.05 -7.07
N TRP A 30 -5.89 -1.82 -6.32
CA TRP A 30 -7.18 -2.33 -6.74
C TRP A 30 -8.10 -2.55 -5.54
N HIS A 31 -9.38 -2.21 -5.69
CA HIS A 31 -10.42 -2.48 -4.70
C HIS A 31 -11.81 -2.49 -5.39
N PRO A 32 -12.80 -3.29 -4.92
CA PRO A 32 -14.15 -3.33 -5.50
C PRO A 32 -14.86 -1.96 -5.50
N ASP A 33 -14.64 -1.17 -4.46
CA ASP A 33 -14.95 0.26 -4.48
C ASP A 33 -13.77 1.03 -5.09
N ALA A 34 -13.96 1.53 -6.30
CA ALA A 34 -12.95 2.29 -7.05
C ALA A 34 -12.54 3.59 -6.34
N ALA A 35 -13.37 4.14 -5.47
CA ALA A 35 -13.02 5.31 -4.68
C ALA A 35 -11.90 5.03 -3.67
N ARG A 36 -11.57 3.76 -3.39
CA ARG A 36 -10.46 3.37 -2.50
C ARG A 36 -9.10 3.32 -3.21
N ILE A 37 -9.08 3.26 -4.54
CA ILE A 37 -7.82 3.16 -5.29
C ILE A 37 -6.97 4.41 -5.04
N GLY A 38 -5.68 4.19 -4.78
CA GLY A 38 -4.70 5.21 -4.46
C GLY A 38 -4.66 5.64 -3.00
N GLU A 39 -5.55 5.14 -2.13
CA GLU A 39 -5.37 5.33 -0.67
C GLU A 39 -4.11 4.62 -0.19
N GLN A 40 -3.47 5.21 0.82
CA GLN A 40 -2.16 4.78 1.29
C GLN A 40 -2.12 4.57 2.80
N PHE A 41 -1.32 3.60 3.20
CA PHE A 41 -0.76 3.54 4.54
C PHE A 41 0.71 3.98 4.44
N VAL A 42 1.16 4.83 5.37
CA VAL A 42 2.57 5.18 5.54
C VAL A 42 2.91 5.06 7.03
N GLY A 43 3.92 4.26 7.36
CA GLY A 43 4.32 4.01 8.73
C GLY A 43 5.75 3.50 8.86
N ASP A 44 6.10 3.07 10.07
CA ASP A 44 7.42 2.54 10.36
C ASP A 44 7.68 1.17 9.69
N THR A 45 8.95 0.85 9.47
CA THR A 45 9.40 -0.34 8.72
C THR A 45 9.59 -1.60 9.58
N GLY A 46 9.38 -1.53 10.90
CA GLY A 46 9.68 -2.62 11.82
C GLY A 46 8.86 -3.89 11.57
N GLN A 47 7.54 -3.79 11.68
CA GLN A 47 6.63 -4.91 11.43
C GLN A 47 5.20 -4.38 11.23
N LEU A 48 4.54 -4.82 10.16
CA LEU A 48 3.18 -4.43 9.81
C LEU A 48 2.31 -5.67 9.64
N GLU A 49 1.16 -5.69 10.28
CA GLU A 49 0.12 -6.67 10.02
C GLU A 49 -0.90 -6.09 9.02
N LEU A 50 -1.08 -6.78 7.89
CA LEU A 50 -2.05 -6.45 6.86
C LEU A 50 -3.20 -7.47 6.88
N ASN A 51 -4.40 -7.01 7.19
CA ASN A 51 -5.63 -7.79 7.15
C ASN A 51 -6.84 -6.90 6.83
N ARG A 52 -8.05 -7.45 6.95
CA ARG A 52 -9.31 -6.72 6.72
C ARG A 52 -9.45 -5.45 7.55
N TYR A 53 -8.87 -5.39 8.74
CA TYR A 53 -9.10 -4.36 9.75
C TYR A 53 -7.92 -3.39 9.94
N ALA A 54 -6.71 -3.76 9.50
CA ALA A 54 -5.50 -2.97 9.67
C ALA A 54 -4.52 -3.21 8.51
N PRO A 55 -3.67 -2.22 8.17
CA PRO A 55 -3.67 -0.86 8.69
C PRO A 55 -4.86 -0.04 8.13
N LEU A 56 -4.98 1.19 8.61
CA LEU A 56 -5.87 2.17 7.98
C LEU A 56 -5.17 2.78 6.76
N PHE A 57 -5.91 2.83 5.65
CA PHE A 57 -5.51 3.50 4.43
C PHE A 57 -6.24 4.84 4.35
N TYR A 58 -5.53 5.89 3.98
CA TYR A 58 -6.08 7.24 3.94
C TYR A 58 -5.73 7.94 2.64
N ARG A 59 -6.52 8.97 2.32
CA ARG A 59 -6.11 10.04 1.41
C ARG A 59 -5.60 11.23 2.22
N PRO A 60 -4.69 12.05 1.66
CA PRO A 60 -4.29 13.29 2.31
C PRO A 60 -5.52 14.12 2.71
N GLY A 61 -5.61 14.48 3.99
CA GLY A 61 -6.72 15.27 4.54
C GLY A 61 -8.00 14.49 4.85
N GLN A 62 -8.03 13.16 4.70
CA GLN A 62 -9.18 12.33 5.07
C GLN A 62 -8.84 11.36 6.21
N ALA A 63 -9.87 10.97 6.97
CA ALA A 63 -9.74 9.91 7.96
C ALA A 63 -9.43 8.58 7.26
N GLY A 64 -8.60 7.75 7.90
CA GLY A 64 -8.24 6.44 7.37
C GLY A 64 -9.33 5.40 7.55
N LEU A 65 -9.47 4.50 6.57
CA LEU A 65 -10.36 3.36 6.60
C LEU A 65 -9.57 2.06 6.44
N PRO A 66 -10.00 0.97 7.10
CA PRO A 66 -9.39 -0.32 6.84
C PRO A 66 -9.76 -0.81 5.43
N LEU A 67 -9.14 -1.89 4.97
CA LEU A 67 -9.53 -2.50 3.70
C LEU A 67 -11.02 -2.91 3.71
N GLY A 68 -11.52 -3.43 4.82
CA GLY A 68 -12.96 -3.50 5.14
C GLY A 68 -13.83 -4.40 4.26
N HIS A 69 -13.34 -4.91 3.14
CA HIS A 69 -14.12 -5.73 2.22
C HIS A 69 -14.31 -7.16 2.73
N GLY A 70 -15.52 -7.72 2.57
CA GLY A 70 -15.91 -9.02 3.12
C GLY A 70 -15.10 -10.22 2.60
N THR A 71 -14.46 -10.09 1.44
CA THR A 71 -13.60 -11.12 0.83
C THR A 71 -12.14 -11.06 1.29
N ILE A 72 -11.73 -10.03 2.03
CA ILE A 72 -10.37 -9.88 2.52
C ILE A 72 -10.21 -10.66 3.82
N SER A 73 -9.14 -11.43 3.98
CA SER A 73 -8.94 -12.26 5.17
C SER A 73 -8.83 -11.42 6.44
N ARG A 74 -9.27 -12.00 7.56
CA ARG A 74 -9.03 -11.44 8.90
C ARG A 74 -7.67 -11.86 9.43
N ASP A 75 -7.12 -12.97 8.93
CA ASP A 75 -5.81 -13.47 9.32
C ASP A 75 -4.73 -12.61 8.66
N PRO A 76 -3.73 -12.12 9.43
CA PRO A 76 -2.79 -11.14 8.94
C PRO A 76 -1.69 -11.76 8.07
N VAL A 77 -1.42 -11.11 6.94
CA VAL A 77 -0.10 -11.20 6.30
C VAL A 77 0.83 -10.26 7.07
N ARG A 78 1.97 -10.77 7.53
CA ARG A 78 2.97 -9.93 8.21
C ARG A 78 4.00 -9.45 7.21
N ILE A 79 4.24 -8.15 7.20
CA ILE A 79 5.23 -7.49 6.37
C ILE A 79 6.32 -6.98 7.30
N ALA A 80 7.56 -7.39 7.07
CA ALA A 80 8.71 -7.00 7.89
C ALA A 80 9.85 -6.53 7.00
N ARG A 81 10.68 -5.61 7.52
CA ARG A 81 11.94 -5.25 6.88
C ARG A 81 13.07 -6.07 7.47
N GLU A 82 13.82 -6.76 6.61
CA GLU A 82 15.01 -7.54 6.99
C GLU A 82 16.22 -6.97 6.23
N GLY A 83 17.03 -6.15 6.91
CA GLY A 83 18.11 -5.39 6.27
C GLY A 83 17.56 -4.44 5.19
N ASP A 84 17.95 -4.69 3.94
CA ASP A 84 17.46 -3.94 2.77
C ASP A 84 16.32 -4.62 2.01
N ALA A 85 15.82 -5.76 2.51
CA ALA A 85 14.70 -6.50 1.94
C ALA A 85 13.38 -6.25 2.69
N VAL A 86 12.26 -6.47 1.99
CA VAL A 86 10.93 -6.58 2.59
C VAL A 86 10.47 -8.03 2.45
N VAL A 87 10.07 -8.63 3.56
CA VAL A 87 9.64 -10.04 3.65
C VAL A 87 8.16 -10.11 3.98
N LEU A 88 7.46 -11.07 3.37
CA LEU A 88 6.06 -11.36 3.61
C LEU A 88 5.95 -12.73 4.29
N HIS A 89 5.35 -12.78 5.48
CA HIS A 89 4.95 -14.01 6.13
C HIS A 89 3.45 -14.20 5.93
N LEU A 90 3.10 -15.26 5.19
CA LEU A 90 1.72 -15.63 4.95
C LEU A 90 1.12 -16.26 6.23
N PRO A 91 -0.21 -16.13 6.42
CA PRO A 91 -0.92 -16.92 7.42
C PRO A 91 -0.62 -18.41 7.27
N ALA A 92 -0.56 -19.13 8.40
CA ALA A 92 -0.39 -20.57 8.46
C ALA A 92 -1.64 -21.33 7.98
#